data_AF-A0A847UFH9-F1
#
_entry.id   AF-A0A847UFH9-F1
#
_cell.length_a   1.000
_cell.length_b   1.000
_cell.length_c   1.000
_cell.angle_alpha   90.00
_cell.angle_beta   90.00
_cell.angle_gamma   90.00
#
_symmetry.space_group_name_H-M   'P 1'
#
loop_
_entity.id
_entity.type
_entity.pdbx_description
1 polymer ?
#
loop_
_entity_poly.entity_id
_entity_poly.type
_entity_poly.pdbx_seq_one_letter_code
_entity_poly.pdbx_strand_id
1 'polypeptide(L)'
;MLRVLRTVAVVLVVAGVVVGLAPTVGLTTAGADRGVSVGTAPDGSALLALEPTGTTVTNPSETTVATLRNNAGEALNTAYSVSVDGDGGALTVVTAGTTTNLDPGVGTDIAVKCKPNGQSGTAQLQVHVAEAAGDGVTIQNALLTVDVAYDCPGGGGGRPSDRPAFDDADGDGEYDEGEETYSVQDLENFENRSVDLVISDAGTVNTNGKQMSIKANKVQVQNTNLTTNKQMSIDASRSINLSNSNFEGQKGLQIESDGSITLGSGEFKSKRQIRVNAGGSLNADYTRFYSKKEGVALSASGSLLLRFATIDAKGAATATLATQNGNLLVQGLSVRDDDTLVYSPPNVNRLGNTNQGRVEAG
;
A
#
# COMPACT_ATOMS: atom_id res chain seq x y z
N MET A 1 26.65 -50.88 -24.32
CA MET A 1 27.54 -50.01 -23.52
C MET A 1 27.25 -48.51 -23.62
N LEU A 2 26.82 -47.98 -24.78
CA LEU A 2 26.58 -46.52 -24.96
C LEU A 2 25.36 -45.92 -24.21
N ARG A 3 24.34 -46.72 -23.85
CA ARG A 3 23.14 -46.20 -23.14
C ARG A 3 23.34 -45.98 -21.64
N VAL A 4 24.31 -46.66 -21.03
CA VAL A 4 24.61 -46.50 -19.60
C VAL A 4 25.43 -45.23 -19.35
N LEU A 5 26.33 -44.86 -20.27
CA LEU A 5 27.10 -43.60 -20.18
C LEU A 5 26.25 -42.33 -20.32
N ARG A 6 25.16 -42.35 -21.10
CA ARG A 6 24.28 -41.16 -21.24
C ARG A 6 23.45 -40.88 -20.00
N THR A 7 23.11 -41.90 -19.22
CA THR A 7 22.30 -41.72 -18.00
C THR A 7 23.16 -41.18 -16.86
N VAL A 8 24.44 -41.57 -16.79
CA VAL A 8 25.40 -41.04 -15.80
C VAL A 8 25.77 -39.58 -16.09
N ALA A 9 25.82 -39.17 -17.37
CA ALA A 9 26.13 -37.78 -17.74
C ALA A 9 25.01 -36.78 -17.39
N VAL A 10 23.74 -37.17 -17.46
CA VAL A 10 22.61 -36.29 -17.08
C VAL A 10 22.48 -36.16 -15.56
N VAL A 11 22.78 -37.22 -14.80
CA VAL A 11 22.79 -37.18 -13.34
C VAL A 11 23.93 -36.32 -12.79
N LEU A 12 25.08 -36.26 -13.46
CA LEU A 12 26.21 -35.39 -13.07
C LEU A 12 25.99 -33.90 -13.38
N VAL A 13 25.11 -33.55 -14.32
CA VAL A 13 24.76 -32.14 -14.59
C VAL A 13 23.69 -31.64 -13.60
N VAL A 14 22.81 -32.52 -13.10
CA VAL A 14 21.83 -32.15 -12.07
C VAL A 14 22.45 -32.13 -10.65
N ALA A 15 23.55 -32.84 -10.42
CA ALA A 15 24.29 -32.82 -9.15
C ALA A 15 25.44 -31.79 -9.08
N GLY A 16 25.65 -30.99 -10.13
CA GLY A 16 26.87 -30.20 -10.33
C GLY A 16 26.82 -28.71 -9.93
N VAL A 17 25.76 -28.21 -9.30
CA VAL A 17 25.60 -26.74 -9.06
C VAL A 17 25.64 -26.35 -7.57
N VAL A 18 25.95 -27.26 -6.64
CA VAL A 18 26.03 -26.91 -5.21
C VAL A 18 27.46 -27.05 -4.67
N VAL A 19 28.41 -26.25 -5.17
CA VAL A 19 29.62 -25.87 -4.40
C VAL A 19 30.16 -24.49 -4.83
N GLY A 20 30.19 -23.56 -3.86
CA GLY A 20 30.98 -22.32 -3.85
C GLY A 20 30.10 -21.07 -3.93
N LEU A 21 29.97 -20.21 -2.92
CA LEU A 21 31.00 -19.64 -2.04
C LEU A 21 30.41 -19.21 -0.68
N ALA A 22 31.08 -19.58 0.41
CA ALA A 22 31.04 -18.83 1.69
C ALA A 22 31.96 -17.58 1.56
N PRO A 23 31.89 -16.55 2.45
CA PRO A 23 32.48 -16.64 3.81
C PRO A 23 31.65 -15.82 4.85
N THR A 24 31.85 -15.78 6.17
CA THR A 24 33.06 -15.59 6.99
C THR A 24 32.70 -15.86 8.46
N VAL A 25 33.66 -16.41 9.20
CA VAL A 25 33.64 -16.70 10.64
C VAL A 25 33.92 -15.45 11.47
N GLY A 26 33.40 -15.38 12.71
CA GLY A 26 33.89 -14.48 13.77
C GLY A 26 33.80 -15.15 15.15
N LEU A 27 34.95 -15.51 15.74
CA LEU A 27 35.12 -16.04 17.11
C LEU A 27 35.33 -14.89 18.10
N THR A 28 34.94 -14.98 19.38
CA THR A 28 35.70 -15.42 20.58
C THR A 28 34.81 -15.12 21.82
N THR A 29 34.86 -15.73 23.00
CA THR A 29 35.93 -16.37 23.78
C THR A 29 35.37 -17.55 24.59
N ALA A 30 36.19 -18.60 24.74
CA ALA A 30 36.08 -19.53 25.85
C ALA A 30 36.85 -18.95 27.05
N GLY A 31 36.13 -18.51 28.07
CA GLY A 31 36.61 -18.38 29.43
C GLY A 31 35.77 -19.31 30.30
N ALA A 32 36.39 -20.27 30.99
CA ALA A 32 35.74 -21.20 31.92
C ALA A 32 34.83 -20.43 32.90
N ASP A 33 33.58 -20.81 33.12
CA ASP A 33 33.19 -22.01 33.86
C ASP A 33 31.73 -22.41 33.54
N ARG A 34 31.48 -23.73 33.40
CA ARG A 34 30.25 -24.41 32.92
C ARG A 34 29.93 -24.29 31.41
N GLY A 35 30.55 -25.19 30.64
CA GLY A 35 30.29 -25.37 29.21
C GLY A 35 28.86 -25.82 28.92
N VAL A 36 28.08 -24.91 28.33
CA VAL A 36 26.94 -25.25 27.46
C VAL A 36 27.38 -24.92 26.04
N SER A 37 27.61 -25.94 25.22
CA SER A 37 27.80 -25.76 23.78
C SER A 37 26.44 -25.43 23.18
N VAL A 38 26.26 -24.19 22.72
CA VAL A 38 25.07 -23.79 21.97
C VAL A 38 25.39 -24.02 20.48
N GLY A 39 24.85 -25.10 19.93
CA GLY A 39 24.86 -25.34 18.50
C GLY A 39 23.67 -24.65 17.82
N THR A 40 23.82 -24.25 16.57
CA THR A 40 22.70 -23.85 15.74
C THR A 40 22.00 -25.11 15.23
N ALA A 41 20.72 -25.27 15.57
CA ALA A 41 19.86 -26.29 14.96
C ALA A 41 19.06 -25.65 13.83
N PRO A 42 18.96 -26.27 12.65
CA PRO A 42 18.15 -25.76 11.53
C PRO A 42 16.64 -25.99 11.72
N ASP A 43 16.19 -26.39 12.92
CA ASP A 43 14.81 -26.72 13.22
C ASP A 43 14.20 -25.80 14.30
N GLY A 44 12.88 -25.84 14.43
CA GLY A 44 12.10 -25.05 15.41
C GLY A 44 12.41 -25.37 16.89
N SER A 45 13.45 -26.15 17.19
CA SER A 45 13.89 -26.48 18.55
C SER A 45 15.04 -25.60 19.06
N ALA A 46 15.60 -24.73 18.22
CA ALA A 46 16.60 -23.76 18.64
C ALA A 46 16.03 -22.79 19.69
N LEU A 47 16.87 -22.34 20.64
CA LEU A 47 16.49 -21.38 21.70
C LEU A 47 15.86 -20.10 21.11
N LEU A 48 16.35 -19.69 19.95
CA LEU A 48 15.72 -18.69 19.09
C LEU A 48 15.65 -19.28 17.68
N ALA A 49 14.46 -19.46 17.15
CA ALA A 49 14.21 -20.13 15.87
C ALA A 49 13.54 -19.18 14.88
N LEU A 50 13.84 -19.35 13.59
CA LEU A 50 13.11 -18.70 12.50
C LEU A 50 12.27 -19.78 11.79
N GLU A 51 10.96 -19.78 12.05
CA GLU A 51 10.03 -20.79 11.54
C GLU A 51 9.40 -20.30 10.23
N PRO A 52 9.67 -20.95 9.07
CA PRO A 52 9.03 -20.54 7.82
C PRO A 52 7.55 -20.93 7.80
N THR A 53 6.70 -20.08 7.22
CA THR A 53 5.27 -20.40 7.03
C THR A 53 5.01 -21.32 5.84
N GLY A 54 5.95 -21.36 4.90
CA GLY A 54 5.80 -22.04 3.61
C GLY A 54 4.92 -21.29 2.61
N THR A 55 4.49 -20.06 2.94
CA THR A 55 3.68 -19.22 2.08
C THR A 55 4.51 -18.67 0.91
N THR A 56 3.96 -18.75 -0.30
CA THR A 56 4.52 -18.05 -1.47
C THR A 56 4.07 -16.60 -1.47
N VAL A 57 5.01 -15.67 -1.66
CA VAL A 57 4.70 -14.24 -1.78
C VAL A 57 4.26 -13.98 -3.22
N THR A 58 2.97 -13.70 -3.42
CA THR A 58 2.38 -13.56 -4.76
C THR A 58 1.74 -12.20 -4.99
N ASN A 59 1.68 -11.34 -3.97
CA ASN A 59 1.01 -10.05 -4.06
C ASN A 59 1.85 -8.94 -3.41
N PRO A 60 1.61 -7.68 -3.77
CA PRO A 60 2.23 -6.49 -3.15
C PRO A 60 1.74 -6.22 -1.71
N SER A 61 0.79 -7.01 -1.20
CA SER A 61 0.32 -6.90 0.18
C SER A 61 1.33 -7.54 1.13
N GLU A 62 1.29 -7.11 2.39
CA GLU A 62 2.12 -7.68 3.45
C GLU A 62 1.80 -9.17 3.62
N THR A 63 2.83 -10.01 3.46
CA THR A 63 2.73 -11.46 3.59
C THR A 63 3.71 -11.94 4.66
N THR A 64 3.20 -12.58 5.71
CA THR A 64 4.02 -13.24 6.73
C THR A 64 4.68 -14.49 6.15
N VAL A 65 6.01 -14.48 6.09
CA VAL A 65 6.82 -15.55 5.49
C VAL A 65 7.57 -16.38 6.53
N ALA A 66 7.80 -15.83 7.72
CA ALA A 66 8.40 -16.55 8.83
C ALA A 66 8.00 -15.94 10.17
N THR A 67 8.20 -16.69 11.25
CA THR A 67 8.04 -16.21 12.63
C THR A 67 9.35 -16.41 13.39
N LEU A 68 9.89 -15.33 13.95
CA LEU A 68 11.04 -15.38 14.87
C LEU A 68 10.53 -15.75 16.26
N ARG A 69 10.84 -16.95 16.74
CA ARG A 69 10.26 -17.53 17.96
C ARG A 69 11.28 -17.72 19.06
N ASN A 70 10.93 -17.28 20.27
CA ASN A 70 11.69 -17.57 21.47
C ASN A 70 11.26 -18.92 22.07
N ASN A 71 12.14 -19.91 22.01
CA ASN A 71 11.95 -21.21 22.68
C ASN A 71 12.79 -21.34 23.96
N ALA A 72 13.48 -20.27 24.37
CA ALA A 72 14.10 -20.24 25.69
C ALA A 72 13.00 -20.30 26.76
N GLY A 73 13.33 -20.95 27.89
CA GLY A 73 12.46 -20.99 29.06
C GLY A 73 12.35 -19.66 29.82
N GLU A 74 12.83 -18.57 29.24
CA GLU A 74 12.87 -17.23 29.80
C GLU A 74 12.66 -16.16 28.71
N ALA A 75 12.29 -14.95 29.12
CA ALA A 75 12.12 -13.84 28.19
C ALA A 75 13.48 -13.37 27.63
N LEU A 76 13.52 -13.04 26.35
CA LEU A 76 14.72 -12.56 25.67
C LEU A 76 14.49 -11.15 25.10
N ASN A 77 15.29 -10.19 25.56
CA ASN A 77 15.37 -8.89 24.94
C ASN A 77 16.20 -8.99 23.64
N THR A 78 15.52 -8.98 22.50
CA THR A 78 16.06 -9.38 21.20
C THR A 78 16.15 -8.20 20.25
N ALA A 79 17.39 -7.85 19.85
CA ALA A 79 17.69 -6.86 18.83
C ALA A 79 18.05 -7.56 17.51
N TYR A 80 17.27 -7.32 16.47
CA TYR A 80 17.46 -7.96 15.16
C TYR A 80 17.20 -7.00 13.99
N SER A 81 17.75 -7.35 12.82
CA SER A 81 17.49 -6.71 11.53
C SER A 81 17.12 -7.75 10.49
N VAL A 82 16.28 -7.39 9.53
CA VAL A 82 15.78 -8.29 8.48
C VAL A 82 16.22 -7.80 7.11
N SER A 83 16.72 -8.71 6.28
CA SER A 83 17.07 -8.47 4.88
C SER A 83 16.64 -9.64 4.00
N VAL A 84 16.55 -9.41 2.70
CA VAL A 84 16.32 -10.45 1.69
C VAL A 84 17.48 -10.39 0.71
N ASP A 85 18.04 -11.55 0.37
CA ASP A 85 19.10 -11.71 -0.62
C ASP A 85 18.66 -12.66 -1.74
N GLY A 86 19.25 -12.51 -2.93
CA GLY A 86 19.00 -13.36 -4.09
C GLY A 86 17.64 -13.16 -4.78
N ASP A 87 16.86 -12.15 -4.40
CA ASP A 87 15.54 -11.85 -4.96
C ASP A 87 15.58 -10.99 -6.24
N GLY A 88 16.77 -10.49 -6.63
CA GLY A 88 16.89 -9.53 -7.74
C GLY A 88 16.19 -8.19 -7.48
N GLY A 89 15.85 -7.90 -6.22
CA GLY A 89 15.06 -6.75 -5.80
C GLY A 89 13.55 -6.94 -5.87
N ALA A 90 13.04 -8.16 -6.09
CA ALA A 90 11.61 -8.48 -6.17
C ALA A 90 10.85 -8.36 -4.85
N LEU A 91 11.52 -8.46 -3.70
CA LEU A 91 10.88 -8.41 -2.39
C LEU A 91 11.25 -7.13 -1.66
N THR A 92 10.30 -6.64 -0.85
CA THR A 92 10.53 -5.55 0.10
C THR A 92 10.23 -6.06 1.50
N VAL A 93 11.17 -5.90 2.41
CA VAL A 93 10.99 -6.22 3.84
C VAL A 93 10.02 -5.21 4.44
N VAL A 94 8.95 -5.72 5.07
CA VAL A 94 7.99 -4.88 5.82
C VAL A 94 8.43 -4.80 7.29
N THR A 95 8.83 -5.92 7.88
CA THR A 95 9.37 -5.98 9.24
C THR A 95 10.86 -5.66 9.26
N ALA A 96 11.24 -4.37 9.20
CA ALA A 96 12.65 -3.95 9.02
C ALA A 96 13.62 -4.30 10.17
N GLY A 97 13.11 -4.66 11.34
CA GLY A 97 13.89 -5.00 12.54
C GLY A 97 13.79 -3.97 13.66
N THR A 98 13.74 -4.43 14.90
CA THR A 98 13.65 -3.61 16.11
C THR A 98 14.18 -4.38 17.31
N THR A 99 14.29 -3.71 18.46
CA THR A 99 14.45 -4.36 19.76
C THR A 99 13.06 -4.74 20.28
N THR A 100 12.85 -6.02 20.55
CA THR A 100 11.59 -6.53 21.11
C THR A 100 11.86 -7.50 22.25
N ASN A 101 11.00 -7.49 23.26
CA ASN A 101 11.04 -8.48 24.33
C ASN A 101 10.18 -9.68 23.90
N LEU A 102 10.80 -10.83 23.71
CA LEU A 102 10.10 -12.07 23.37
C LEU A 102 9.92 -12.91 24.63
N ASP A 103 8.69 -13.03 25.11
CA ASP A 103 8.37 -13.94 26.21
C ASP A 103 8.53 -15.41 25.78
N PRO A 104 8.70 -16.35 26.74
CA PRO A 104 8.84 -17.78 26.43
C PRO A 104 7.70 -18.31 25.55
N GLY A 105 8.05 -18.94 24.44
CA GLY A 105 7.10 -19.53 23.49
C GLY A 105 6.42 -18.54 22.55
N VAL A 106 6.67 -17.22 22.69
CA VAL A 106 6.11 -16.16 21.84
C VAL A 106 7.01 -15.93 20.63
N GLY A 107 6.40 -15.57 19.50
CA GLY A 107 7.11 -15.20 18.29
C GLY A 107 6.68 -13.85 17.73
N THR A 108 7.52 -13.28 16.87
CA THR A 108 7.23 -12.08 16.07
C THR A 108 7.21 -12.46 14.59
N ASP A 109 6.16 -12.03 13.90
CA ASP A 109 5.99 -12.29 12.48
C ASP A 109 6.91 -11.41 11.64
N ILE A 110 7.57 -12.05 10.68
CA ILE A 110 8.43 -11.42 9.70
C ILE A 110 7.69 -11.42 8.37
N ALA A 111 7.36 -10.22 7.90
CA ALA A 111 6.62 -10.04 6.68
C ALA A 111 7.43 -9.35 5.60
N VAL A 112 7.16 -9.75 4.36
CA VAL A 112 7.68 -9.17 3.13
C VAL A 112 6.52 -8.89 2.18
N LYS A 113 6.76 -8.15 1.12
CA LYS A 113 5.82 -7.92 0.03
C LYS A 113 6.51 -7.94 -1.31
N CYS A 114 5.77 -8.28 -2.37
CA CYS A 114 6.28 -8.16 -3.72
C CYS A 114 6.47 -6.72 -4.16
N LYS A 115 7.48 -6.51 -5.02
CA LYS A 115 7.52 -5.42 -5.97
C LYS A 115 6.97 -5.95 -7.30
N PRO A 116 6.15 -5.17 -8.01
CA PRO A 116 5.58 -5.60 -9.28
C PRO A 116 6.65 -5.55 -10.36
N ASN A 117 7.37 -6.64 -10.56
CA ASN A 117 8.51 -6.71 -11.47
C ASN A 117 8.56 -7.98 -12.32
N GLY A 118 7.56 -8.85 -12.21
CA GLY A 118 7.40 -10.06 -13.03
C GLY A 118 8.43 -11.13 -12.71
N GLN A 119 9.08 -11.04 -11.54
CA GLN A 119 10.07 -12.01 -11.12
C GLN A 119 9.46 -13.06 -10.21
N SER A 120 9.77 -14.30 -10.51
CA SER A 120 9.46 -15.44 -9.66
C SER A 120 10.72 -16.24 -9.36
N GLY A 121 10.73 -16.91 -8.20
CA GLY A 121 11.88 -17.66 -7.75
C GLY A 121 11.85 -17.96 -6.26
N THR A 122 13.05 -18.12 -5.71
CA THR A 122 13.26 -18.33 -4.28
C THR A 122 14.34 -17.38 -3.82
N ALA A 123 14.05 -16.60 -2.79
CA ALA A 123 14.97 -15.67 -2.17
C ALA A 123 15.32 -16.14 -0.76
N GLN A 124 16.47 -15.73 -0.26
CA GLN A 124 16.88 -16.04 1.11
C GLN A 124 16.51 -14.88 2.03
N LEU A 125 15.53 -15.09 2.90
CA LEU A 125 15.25 -14.19 4.01
C LEU A 125 16.32 -14.39 5.08
N GLN A 126 16.92 -13.30 5.54
CA GLN A 126 17.97 -13.28 6.54
C GLN A 126 17.52 -12.43 7.74
N VAL A 127 17.56 -13.00 8.94
CA VAL A 127 17.36 -12.31 10.20
C VAL A 127 18.67 -12.31 10.96
N HIS A 128 19.30 -11.14 11.04
CA HIS A 128 20.52 -10.95 11.81
C HIS A 128 20.17 -10.50 13.22
N VAL A 129 20.36 -11.38 14.20
CA VAL A 129 20.18 -11.13 15.62
C VAL A 129 21.50 -10.63 16.18
N ALA A 130 21.57 -9.33 16.40
CA ALA A 130 22.74 -8.70 16.99
C ALA A 130 22.95 -9.21 18.42
N GLU A 131 21.87 -9.22 19.20
CA GLU A 131 21.85 -9.72 20.57
C GLU A 131 20.44 -10.16 20.97
N ALA A 132 20.34 -11.26 21.72
CA ALA A 132 19.16 -11.70 22.44
C ALA A 132 19.59 -12.12 23.85
N ALA A 133 19.18 -11.37 24.87
CA ALA A 133 19.63 -11.57 26.25
C ALA A 133 18.46 -11.80 27.21
N GLY A 134 18.57 -12.87 28.00
CA GLY A 134 17.74 -13.17 29.18
C GLY A 134 18.59 -13.31 30.43
N ASP A 135 18.04 -13.85 31.51
CA ASP A 135 18.74 -13.98 32.80
C ASP A 135 19.80 -15.11 32.77
N GLY A 136 19.57 -16.17 31.98
CA GLY A 136 20.45 -17.35 31.89
C GLY A 136 21.04 -17.61 30.50
N VAL A 137 20.51 -16.96 29.45
CA VAL A 137 20.88 -17.18 28.05
C VAL A 137 21.27 -15.87 27.39
N THR A 138 22.34 -15.90 26.59
CA THR A 138 22.70 -14.81 25.70
C THR A 138 23.07 -15.36 24.34
N ILE A 139 22.45 -14.81 23.29
CA ILE A 139 22.67 -15.16 21.88
C ILE A 139 23.20 -13.90 21.21
N GLN A 140 24.32 -13.99 20.49
CA GLN A 140 24.95 -12.84 19.83
C GLN A 140 25.39 -13.21 18.42
N ASN A 141 25.29 -12.23 17.51
CA ASN A 141 25.72 -12.33 16.12
C ASN A 141 25.17 -13.57 15.40
N ALA A 142 23.91 -13.92 15.66
CA ALA A 142 23.27 -15.05 15.01
C ALA A 142 22.64 -14.61 13.68
N LEU A 143 22.88 -15.38 12.63
CA LEU A 143 22.25 -15.20 11.33
C LEU A 143 21.31 -16.38 11.08
N LEU A 144 20.01 -16.10 11.08
CA LEU A 144 18.96 -17.07 10.80
C LEU A 144 18.49 -16.87 9.36
N THR A 145 18.38 -17.95 8.60
CA THR A 145 17.98 -17.88 7.19
C THR A 145 16.87 -18.86 6.87
N VAL A 146 15.94 -18.44 6.01
CA VAL A 146 14.91 -19.31 5.42
C VAL A 146 14.72 -18.96 3.95
N ASP A 147 14.35 -19.97 3.17
CA ASP A 147 14.02 -19.79 1.76
C ASP A 147 12.55 -19.34 1.64
N VAL A 148 12.34 -18.26 0.90
CA VAL A 148 11.03 -17.68 0.62
C VAL A 148 10.76 -17.82 -0.87
N ALA A 149 9.74 -18.62 -1.21
CA ALA A 149 9.23 -18.67 -2.57
C ALA A 149 8.47 -17.38 -2.86
N TYR A 150 8.71 -16.80 -4.04
CA TYR A 150 7.99 -15.63 -4.51
C TYR A 150 7.62 -15.80 -5.98
N ASP A 151 6.49 -15.25 -6.34
CA ASP A 151 5.99 -15.14 -7.71
C ASP A 151 5.39 -13.74 -7.81
N CYS A 152 6.27 -12.76 -7.95
CA CYS A 152 5.84 -11.37 -8.01
C CYS A 152 5.36 -11.10 -9.43
N PRO A 153 4.08 -10.76 -9.59
CA PRO A 153 3.53 -10.42 -10.90
C PRO A 153 4.27 -9.21 -11.46
N GLY A 154 4.16 -9.06 -12.78
CA GLY A 154 4.93 -8.06 -13.50
C GLY A 154 4.03 -7.17 -14.30
N GLY A 155 4.10 -5.87 -14.01
CA GLY A 155 3.55 -4.82 -14.86
C GLY A 155 4.14 -4.90 -16.27
N GLY A 156 3.47 -5.63 -17.15
CA GLY A 156 4.11 -6.06 -18.40
C GLY A 156 3.17 -6.55 -19.48
N GLY A 157 1.91 -6.82 -19.18
CA GLY A 157 0.90 -6.89 -20.22
C GLY A 157 0.72 -5.49 -20.80
N GLY A 158 0.99 -5.26 -22.09
CA GLY A 158 0.59 -4.00 -22.70
C GLY A 158 -0.93 -3.88 -22.59
N ARG A 159 -1.44 -3.06 -21.67
CA ARG A 159 -2.89 -2.89 -21.49
C ARG A 159 -3.50 -2.53 -22.85
N PRO A 160 -4.58 -3.20 -23.28
CA PRO A 160 -5.23 -2.86 -24.54
C PRO A 160 -5.55 -1.36 -24.59
N SER A 161 -5.11 -0.68 -25.66
CA SER A 161 -5.17 0.78 -25.74
C SER A 161 -6.59 1.35 -25.69
N ASP A 162 -7.60 0.53 -26.01
CA ASP A 162 -9.02 0.85 -25.98
C ASP A 162 -9.70 0.56 -24.63
N ARG A 163 -8.96 -0.03 -23.68
CA ARG A 163 -9.46 -0.40 -22.34
C ARG A 163 -8.67 0.35 -21.28
N PRO A 164 -9.11 1.55 -20.88
CA PRO A 164 -8.36 2.42 -19.99
C PRO A 164 -8.34 1.97 -18.53
N ALA A 165 -9.15 0.97 -18.16
CA ALA A 165 -9.34 0.56 -16.78
C ALA A 165 -9.18 -0.96 -16.64
N PHE A 166 -8.91 -1.42 -15.43
CA PHE A 166 -8.76 -2.84 -15.10
C PHE A 166 -9.10 -3.12 -13.63
N ASP A 167 -9.36 -4.39 -13.31
CA ASP A 167 -9.51 -4.91 -11.95
C ASP A 167 -8.14 -5.31 -11.42
N ASP A 168 -7.64 -4.53 -10.45
CA ASP A 168 -6.37 -4.70 -9.74
C ASP A 168 -6.54 -5.78 -8.66
N ALA A 169 -6.57 -7.03 -9.11
CA ALA A 169 -6.97 -8.17 -8.30
C ALA A 169 -5.92 -8.52 -7.23
N ASP A 170 -4.67 -8.19 -7.48
CA ASP A 170 -3.54 -8.44 -6.59
C ASP A 170 -3.19 -7.22 -5.71
N GLY A 171 -3.62 -6.02 -6.11
CA GLY A 171 -3.54 -4.78 -5.35
C GLY A 171 -2.25 -4.00 -5.57
N ASP A 172 -1.57 -4.16 -6.72
CA ASP A 172 -0.29 -3.52 -7.02
C ASP A 172 -0.45 -2.17 -7.73
N GLY A 173 -1.64 -1.92 -8.27
CA GLY A 173 -1.99 -0.70 -8.99
C GLY A 173 -1.46 -0.64 -10.43
N GLU A 174 -0.89 -1.72 -10.94
CA GLU A 174 -0.39 -1.92 -12.30
C GLU A 174 -1.25 -2.97 -13.01
N TYR A 175 -1.26 -2.94 -14.35
CA TYR A 175 -2.04 -3.93 -15.10
C TYR A 175 -1.21 -5.18 -15.37
N ASP A 176 -1.77 -6.33 -15.02
CA ASP A 176 -1.20 -7.64 -15.27
C ASP A 176 -1.92 -8.41 -16.40
N GLU A 177 -1.16 -9.26 -17.09
CA GLU A 177 -1.76 -10.16 -18.07
C GLU A 177 -2.73 -11.13 -17.39
N GLY A 178 -4.00 -11.05 -17.76
CA GLY A 178 -5.07 -11.88 -17.22
C GLY A 178 -6.06 -11.12 -16.35
N GLU A 179 -5.73 -9.89 -15.93
CA GLU A 179 -6.69 -9.03 -15.25
C GLU A 179 -7.85 -8.62 -16.16
N GLU A 180 -9.03 -8.52 -15.56
CA GLU A 180 -10.20 -8.07 -16.29
C GLU A 180 -10.04 -6.57 -16.61
N THR A 181 -10.08 -6.24 -17.88
CA THR A 181 -9.98 -4.85 -18.36
C THR A 181 -11.36 -4.30 -18.66
N TYR A 182 -11.53 -2.99 -18.66
CA TYR A 182 -12.79 -2.30 -18.91
C TYR A 182 -12.63 -1.18 -19.94
N SER A 183 -13.57 -1.10 -20.86
CA SER A 183 -13.66 -0.07 -21.88
C SER A 183 -14.26 1.23 -21.33
N VAL A 184 -14.19 2.31 -22.11
CA VAL A 184 -14.87 3.58 -21.78
C VAL A 184 -16.38 3.39 -21.65
N GLN A 185 -16.97 2.51 -22.47
CA GLN A 185 -18.41 2.22 -22.43
C GLN A 185 -18.80 1.55 -21.11
N ASP A 186 -17.95 0.67 -20.57
CA ASP A 186 -18.20 0.01 -19.27
C ASP A 186 -18.24 1.04 -18.14
N LEU A 187 -17.37 2.06 -18.18
CA LEU A 187 -17.30 3.15 -17.20
C LEU A 187 -18.50 4.11 -17.21
N GLU A 188 -19.37 4.06 -18.23
CA GLU A 188 -20.57 4.91 -18.29
C GLU A 188 -21.52 4.63 -17.12
N ASN A 189 -21.69 3.35 -16.76
CA ASN A 189 -22.52 2.86 -15.66
C ASN A 189 -21.88 1.60 -15.02
N PHE A 190 -20.60 1.69 -14.68
CA PHE A 190 -19.86 0.60 -14.05
C PHE A 190 -20.42 0.34 -12.65
N GLU A 191 -20.84 -0.90 -12.39
CA GLU A 191 -21.33 -1.37 -11.10
C GLU A 191 -20.76 -2.76 -10.82
N ASN A 192 -19.63 -2.80 -10.12
CA ASN A 192 -19.06 -4.04 -9.64
C ASN A 192 -18.32 -3.80 -8.31
N ARG A 193 -19.02 -3.96 -7.19
CA ARG A 193 -18.49 -3.71 -5.84
C ARG A 193 -17.52 -4.76 -5.31
N SER A 194 -17.18 -5.79 -6.10
CA SER A 194 -16.08 -6.71 -5.77
C SER A 194 -14.75 -6.35 -6.44
N VAL A 195 -14.76 -5.41 -7.39
CA VAL A 195 -13.58 -5.01 -8.18
C VAL A 195 -12.81 -3.88 -7.50
N ASP A 196 -11.48 -4.00 -7.50
CA ASP A 196 -10.58 -2.90 -7.15
C ASP A 196 -10.22 -2.19 -8.47
N LEU A 197 -10.98 -1.16 -8.84
CA LEU A 197 -10.89 -0.56 -10.18
C LEU A 197 -9.71 0.42 -10.26
N VAL A 198 -8.80 0.21 -11.21
CA VAL A 198 -7.71 1.13 -11.52
C VAL A 198 -7.90 1.75 -12.90
N ILE A 199 -7.68 3.07 -13.00
CA ILE A 199 -7.61 3.84 -14.25
C ILE A 199 -6.32 4.67 -14.24
N SER A 200 -5.26 4.15 -14.83
CA SER A 200 -3.92 4.77 -14.85
C SER A 200 -3.47 5.11 -16.26
N ASP A 201 -2.78 6.24 -16.44
CA ASP A 201 -2.08 6.62 -17.68
C ASP A 201 -2.93 6.52 -18.96
N ALA A 202 -4.24 6.76 -18.85
CA ALA A 202 -5.19 6.59 -19.95
C ALA A 202 -5.37 7.85 -20.81
N GLY A 203 -4.62 8.92 -20.53
CA GLY A 203 -4.77 10.21 -21.21
C GLY A 203 -6.13 10.83 -20.88
N THR A 204 -7.09 10.80 -21.82
CA THR A 204 -8.44 11.32 -21.60
C THR A 204 -9.50 10.26 -21.83
N VAL A 205 -10.28 9.97 -20.79
CA VAL A 205 -11.46 9.11 -20.83
C VAL A 205 -12.70 10.00 -20.87
N ASN A 206 -13.51 9.86 -21.92
CA ASN A 206 -14.70 10.68 -22.14
C ASN A 206 -15.90 9.82 -22.53
N THR A 207 -17.00 9.93 -21.79
CA THR A 207 -18.24 9.17 -22.05
C THR A 207 -19.14 9.81 -23.13
N ASN A 208 -18.61 10.71 -23.96
CA ASN A 208 -19.19 11.21 -25.21
C ASN A 208 -20.67 11.64 -25.14
N GLY A 209 -21.06 12.36 -24.09
CA GLY A 209 -22.43 12.83 -23.96
C GLY A 209 -23.26 12.17 -22.86
N LYS A 210 -22.75 11.08 -22.29
CA LYS A 210 -23.43 10.28 -21.26
C LYS A 210 -22.86 10.60 -19.88
N GLN A 211 -23.54 10.15 -18.84
CA GLN A 211 -22.97 10.20 -17.49
C GLN A 211 -21.77 9.26 -17.36
N MET A 212 -20.97 9.48 -16.32
CA MET A 212 -19.97 8.53 -15.86
C MET A 212 -20.36 8.15 -14.43
N SER A 213 -20.68 6.88 -14.21
CA SER A 213 -21.05 6.36 -12.90
C SER A 213 -20.22 5.12 -12.63
N ILE A 214 -19.32 5.20 -11.66
CA ILE A 214 -18.41 4.13 -11.27
C ILE A 214 -18.73 3.72 -9.84
N LYS A 215 -19.13 2.47 -9.63
CA LYS A 215 -19.31 1.86 -8.31
C LYS A 215 -18.45 0.62 -8.17
N ALA A 216 -17.50 0.65 -7.23
CA ALA A 216 -16.49 -0.40 -7.05
C ALA A 216 -16.20 -0.72 -5.57
N ASN A 217 -15.31 -1.67 -5.31
CA ASN A 217 -14.79 -1.91 -3.97
C ASN A 217 -13.78 -0.81 -3.59
N LYS A 218 -12.77 -0.63 -4.43
CA LYS A 218 -11.83 0.50 -4.42
C LYS A 218 -11.84 1.18 -5.79
N VAL A 219 -11.47 2.46 -5.82
CA VAL A 219 -11.22 3.18 -7.07
C VAL A 219 -9.90 3.92 -6.98
N GLN A 220 -8.99 3.63 -7.91
CA GLN A 220 -7.74 4.35 -8.11
C GLN A 220 -7.72 4.99 -9.49
N VAL A 221 -7.43 6.28 -9.55
CA VAL A 221 -7.24 7.01 -10.81
C VAL A 221 -5.94 7.79 -10.75
N GLN A 222 -5.06 7.56 -11.71
CA GLN A 222 -3.73 8.16 -11.75
C GLN A 222 -3.39 8.66 -13.15
N ASN A 223 -2.77 9.84 -13.24
CA ASN A 223 -2.28 10.43 -14.49
C ASN A 223 -3.32 10.44 -15.63
N THR A 224 -4.60 10.64 -15.29
CA THR A 224 -5.72 10.47 -16.22
C THR A 224 -6.70 11.64 -16.14
N ASN A 225 -7.30 12.01 -17.27
CA ASN A 225 -8.38 12.99 -17.34
C ASN A 225 -9.72 12.27 -17.54
N LEU A 226 -10.60 12.31 -16.55
CA LEU A 226 -11.97 11.84 -16.68
C LEU A 226 -12.89 13.02 -17.02
N THR A 227 -13.63 12.93 -18.12
CA THR A 227 -14.49 14.02 -18.57
C THR A 227 -15.88 13.53 -18.99
N THR A 228 -16.91 14.30 -18.63
CA THR A 228 -18.28 14.08 -19.10
C THR A 228 -19.05 15.40 -19.17
N ASN A 229 -19.92 15.53 -20.17
CA ASN A 229 -20.84 16.67 -20.26
C ASN A 229 -22.12 16.50 -19.41
N LYS A 230 -22.23 15.42 -18.65
CA LYS A 230 -23.31 15.14 -17.70
C LYS A 230 -22.77 15.12 -16.26
N GLN A 231 -23.36 14.29 -15.42
CA GLN A 231 -22.90 14.06 -14.06
C GLN A 231 -21.78 13.02 -14.07
N MET A 232 -20.80 13.23 -13.22
CA MET A 232 -19.81 12.23 -12.84
C MET A 232 -20.07 11.79 -11.40
N SER A 233 -20.13 10.48 -11.17
CA SER A 233 -20.29 9.85 -9.86
C SER A 233 -19.24 8.75 -9.71
N ILE A 234 -18.45 8.81 -8.64
CA ILE A 234 -17.50 7.77 -8.24
C ILE A 234 -17.87 7.35 -6.82
N ASP A 235 -18.17 6.08 -6.63
CA ASP A 235 -18.63 5.48 -5.37
C ASP A 235 -17.78 4.24 -5.08
N ALA A 236 -17.16 4.17 -3.90
CA ALA A 236 -16.34 3.02 -3.51
C ALA A 236 -16.63 2.52 -2.10
N SER A 237 -16.76 1.21 -1.94
CA SER A 237 -17.09 0.58 -0.66
C SER A 237 -15.94 0.62 0.37
N ARG A 238 -14.69 0.83 -0.06
CA ARG A 238 -13.51 0.85 0.83
C ARG A 238 -12.72 2.14 0.76
N SER A 239 -12.27 2.54 -0.42
CA SER A 239 -11.42 3.73 -0.56
C SER A 239 -11.37 4.27 -1.96
N ILE A 240 -11.08 5.56 -2.07
CA ILE A 240 -10.83 6.25 -3.34
C ILE A 240 -9.47 6.93 -3.29
N ASN A 241 -8.62 6.72 -4.30
CA ASN A 241 -7.35 7.40 -4.49
C ASN A 241 -7.29 8.04 -5.88
N LEU A 242 -7.35 9.37 -5.93
CA LEU A 242 -7.33 10.15 -7.17
C LEU A 242 -6.10 11.05 -7.17
N SER A 243 -5.11 10.73 -7.99
CA SER A 243 -3.83 11.44 -8.00
C SER A 243 -3.42 11.90 -9.39
N ASN A 244 -2.80 13.08 -9.48
CA ASN A 244 -2.28 13.65 -10.73
C ASN A 244 -3.29 13.61 -11.90
N SER A 245 -4.57 13.85 -11.60
CA SER A 245 -5.69 13.58 -12.52
C SER A 245 -6.66 14.76 -12.56
N ASN A 246 -7.35 14.93 -13.68
CA ASN A 246 -8.37 15.97 -13.86
C ASN A 246 -9.75 15.34 -14.02
N PHE A 247 -10.74 15.86 -13.30
CA PHE A 247 -12.11 15.35 -13.28
C PHE A 247 -13.08 16.46 -13.65
N GLU A 248 -13.78 16.31 -14.77
CA GLU A 248 -14.72 17.33 -15.26
C GLU A 248 -16.12 16.76 -15.49
N GLY A 249 -17.06 17.15 -14.62
CA GLY A 249 -18.49 16.80 -14.71
C GLY A 249 -19.36 18.04 -14.85
N GLN A 250 -19.90 18.31 -16.04
CA GLN A 250 -20.63 19.57 -16.30
C GLN A 250 -21.92 19.71 -15.48
N LYS A 251 -22.62 18.62 -15.16
CA LYS A 251 -23.88 18.66 -14.40
C LYS A 251 -23.73 18.32 -12.92
N GLY A 252 -22.50 18.17 -12.45
CA GLY A 252 -22.19 17.82 -11.07
C GLY A 252 -21.06 16.80 -11.03
N LEU A 253 -20.31 16.84 -9.95
CA LEU A 253 -19.29 15.86 -9.62
C LEU A 253 -19.54 15.36 -8.20
N GLN A 254 -19.75 14.06 -8.04
CA GLN A 254 -19.93 13.39 -6.76
C GLN A 254 -18.86 12.31 -6.60
N ILE A 255 -18.16 12.35 -5.47
CA ILE A 255 -17.16 11.35 -5.09
C ILE A 255 -17.54 10.89 -3.69
N GLU A 256 -17.73 9.60 -3.50
CA GLU A 256 -18.24 9.03 -2.27
C GLU A 256 -17.53 7.73 -1.94
N SER A 257 -17.16 7.55 -0.68
CA SER A 257 -16.63 6.28 -0.22
C SER A 257 -17.08 5.99 1.20
N ASP A 258 -17.35 4.72 1.51
CA ASP A 258 -17.61 4.30 2.89
C ASP A 258 -16.33 4.34 3.75
N GLY A 259 -15.16 4.45 3.13
CA GLY A 259 -13.89 4.67 3.83
C GLY A 259 -13.20 5.97 3.41
N SER A 260 -11.87 5.93 3.37
CA SER A 260 -11.07 7.14 3.17
C SER A 260 -10.97 7.55 1.71
N ILE A 261 -10.87 8.87 1.48
CA ILE A 261 -10.66 9.47 0.16
C ILE A 261 -9.35 10.26 0.17
N THR A 262 -8.47 9.95 -0.77
CA THR A 262 -7.23 10.70 -1.03
C THR A 262 -7.32 11.35 -2.40
N LEU A 263 -7.12 12.67 -2.42
CA LEU A 263 -7.08 13.52 -3.61
C LEU A 263 -5.71 14.21 -3.63
N GLY A 264 -4.87 13.88 -4.60
CA GLY A 264 -3.49 14.37 -4.67
C GLY A 264 -3.20 15.08 -5.98
N SER A 265 -2.80 16.35 -5.93
CA SER A 265 -2.30 17.09 -7.12
C SER A 265 -3.26 17.06 -8.33
N GLY A 266 -4.57 16.99 -8.07
CA GLY A 266 -5.61 16.90 -9.10
C GLY A 266 -6.47 18.16 -9.22
N GLU A 267 -7.26 18.22 -10.31
CA GLU A 267 -8.23 19.30 -10.54
C GLU A 267 -9.63 18.74 -10.73
N PHE A 268 -10.59 19.24 -9.96
CA PHE A 268 -11.99 18.84 -9.96
C PHE A 268 -12.86 19.99 -10.43
N LYS A 269 -13.53 19.85 -11.58
CA LYS A 269 -14.33 20.90 -12.21
C LYS A 269 -15.79 20.48 -12.36
N SER A 270 -16.69 21.39 -11.97
CA SER A 270 -18.10 21.29 -12.31
C SER A 270 -18.72 22.64 -12.66
N LYS A 271 -19.69 22.66 -13.59
CA LYS A 271 -20.53 23.85 -13.77
C LYS A 271 -21.64 23.95 -12.72
N ARG A 272 -21.89 22.90 -11.93
CA ARG A 272 -22.92 22.90 -10.87
C ARG A 272 -22.27 22.84 -9.50
N GLN A 273 -22.16 21.64 -8.93
CA GLN A 273 -21.64 21.39 -7.60
C GLN A 273 -20.53 20.34 -7.64
N ILE A 274 -19.65 20.42 -6.67
CA ILE A 274 -18.71 19.35 -6.33
C ILE A 274 -19.06 18.86 -4.93
N ARG A 275 -19.26 17.56 -4.78
CA ARG A 275 -19.44 16.91 -3.47
C ARG A 275 -18.43 15.79 -3.30
N VAL A 276 -17.74 15.79 -2.17
CA VAL A 276 -16.83 14.71 -1.79
C VAL A 276 -17.22 14.23 -0.40
N ASN A 277 -17.57 12.96 -0.25
CA ASN A 277 -18.02 12.37 1.00
C ASN A 277 -17.18 11.15 1.39
N ALA A 278 -16.35 11.27 2.43
CA ALA A 278 -15.54 10.18 2.96
C ALA A 278 -16.15 9.61 4.25
N GLY A 279 -16.45 8.32 4.27
CA GLY A 279 -16.80 7.57 5.49
C GLY A 279 -15.61 7.39 6.44
N GLY A 280 -14.38 7.64 5.96
CA GLY A 280 -13.15 7.73 6.72
C GLY A 280 -12.59 9.16 6.75
N SER A 281 -11.28 9.29 6.53
CA SER A 281 -10.63 10.61 6.39
C SER A 281 -10.65 11.09 4.94
N LEU A 282 -10.71 12.41 4.75
CA LEU A 282 -10.53 13.05 3.46
C LEU A 282 -9.19 13.81 3.45
N ASN A 283 -8.27 13.41 2.58
CA ASN A 283 -7.01 14.10 2.35
C ASN A 283 -7.01 14.73 0.96
N ALA A 284 -6.96 16.06 0.87
CA ALA A 284 -6.91 16.81 -0.38
C ALA A 284 -5.63 17.65 -0.43
N ASP A 285 -4.56 17.04 -0.90
CA ASP A 285 -3.24 17.65 -1.03
C ASP A 285 -3.07 18.25 -2.42
N TYR A 286 -2.64 19.50 -2.49
CA TYR A 286 -2.39 20.22 -3.76
C TYR A 286 -3.56 20.16 -4.76
N THR A 287 -4.77 19.91 -4.24
CA THR A 287 -5.96 19.67 -5.04
C THR A 287 -6.71 20.97 -5.30
N ARG A 288 -7.28 21.12 -6.51
CA ARG A 288 -8.06 22.29 -6.89
C ARG A 288 -9.50 21.91 -7.16
N PHE A 289 -10.44 22.59 -6.51
CA PHE A 289 -11.87 22.44 -6.74
C PHE A 289 -12.42 23.70 -7.40
N TYR A 290 -13.12 23.53 -8.51
CA TYR A 290 -13.71 24.61 -9.29
C TYR A 290 -15.19 24.37 -9.59
N SER A 291 -16.05 25.21 -9.03
CA SER A 291 -17.51 25.11 -9.13
C SER A 291 -18.14 26.43 -9.58
N LYS A 292 -18.93 26.41 -10.66
CA LYS A 292 -19.50 27.65 -11.24
C LYS A 292 -20.86 28.10 -10.69
N LYS A 293 -21.55 27.29 -9.86
CA LYS A 293 -22.92 27.64 -9.44
C LYS A 293 -23.24 27.29 -7.99
N GLU A 294 -23.24 26.00 -7.66
CA GLU A 294 -23.85 25.48 -6.41
C GLU A 294 -22.83 25.28 -5.29
N GLY A 295 -21.55 25.46 -5.57
CA GLY A 295 -20.49 25.43 -4.56
C GLY A 295 -19.69 24.13 -4.50
N VAL A 296 -18.94 23.97 -3.41
CA VAL A 296 -18.10 22.81 -3.09
C VAL A 296 -18.43 22.36 -1.68
N ALA A 297 -18.81 21.09 -1.51
CA ALA A 297 -19.09 20.48 -0.22
C ALA A 297 -18.15 19.30 0.01
N LEU A 298 -17.37 19.37 1.08
CA LEU A 298 -16.42 18.35 1.48
C LEU A 298 -16.87 17.77 2.82
N SER A 299 -17.03 16.46 2.93
CA SER A 299 -17.37 15.78 4.18
C SER A 299 -16.47 14.61 4.47
N ALA A 300 -16.20 14.40 5.75
CA ALA A 300 -15.42 13.27 6.27
C ALA A 300 -16.00 12.81 7.61
N SER A 301 -16.05 11.51 7.88
CA SER A 301 -16.37 11.04 9.23
C SER A 301 -15.17 11.09 10.17
N GLY A 302 -13.96 10.99 9.60
CA GLY A 302 -12.68 11.16 10.28
C GLY A 302 -12.13 12.58 10.18
N SER A 303 -10.85 12.71 9.83
CA SER A 303 -10.20 14.02 9.65
C SER A 303 -10.35 14.55 8.23
N LEU A 304 -10.33 15.86 8.09
CA LEU A 304 -10.38 16.57 6.83
C LEU A 304 -9.09 17.41 6.68
N LEU A 305 -8.22 17.01 5.76
CA LEU A 305 -6.92 17.63 5.53
C LEU A 305 -6.93 18.34 4.18
N LEU A 306 -6.79 19.66 4.19
CA LEU A 306 -6.72 20.54 3.03
C LEU A 306 -5.35 21.22 2.99
N ARG A 307 -4.35 20.54 2.44
CA ARG A 307 -2.99 21.08 2.37
C ARG A 307 -2.69 21.59 0.98
N PHE A 308 -2.39 22.88 0.88
CA PHE A 308 -2.12 23.59 -0.37
C PHE A 308 -3.25 23.43 -1.41
N ALA A 309 -4.46 23.15 -0.93
CA ALA A 309 -5.64 23.02 -1.76
C ALA A 309 -6.15 24.40 -2.19
N THR A 310 -6.89 24.45 -3.29
CA THR A 310 -7.61 25.64 -3.75
C THR A 310 -9.09 25.32 -3.91
N ILE A 311 -9.95 26.16 -3.34
CA ILE A 311 -11.41 26.10 -3.54
C ILE A 311 -11.84 27.40 -4.21
N ASP A 312 -12.28 27.29 -5.46
CA ASP A 312 -12.86 28.37 -6.25
C ASP A 312 -14.31 27.99 -6.57
N ALA A 313 -15.23 28.49 -5.75
CA ALA A 313 -16.61 28.06 -5.72
C ALA A 313 -17.53 29.28 -5.79
N LYS A 314 -18.35 29.40 -6.85
CA LYS A 314 -19.35 30.46 -7.00
C LYS A 314 -20.56 30.37 -6.05
N GLY A 315 -20.65 29.26 -5.33
CA GLY A 315 -21.60 29.06 -4.24
C GLY A 315 -20.85 28.63 -2.99
N ALA A 316 -21.58 28.17 -1.99
CA ALA A 316 -20.99 27.85 -0.68
C ALA A 316 -19.79 26.88 -0.78
N ALA A 317 -18.71 27.22 -0.09
CA ALA A 317 -17.62 26.30 0.23
C ALA A 317 -17.82 25.78 1.65
N THR A 318 -18.07 24.48 1.79
CA THR A 318 -18.38 23.86 3.09
C THR A 318 -17.50 22.66 3.41
N ALA A 319 -17.17 22.51 4.69
CA ALA A 319 -16.43 21.38 5.25
C ALA A 319 -17.22 20.78 6.41
N THR A 320 -17.66 19.53 6.32
CA THR A 320 -18.43 18.87 7.38
C THR A 320 -17.68 17.67 7.94
N LEU A 321 -17.46 17.65 9.25
CA LEU A 321 -16.88 16.52 9.95
C LEU A 321 -17.98 15.81 10.73
N ALA A 322 -18.15 14.50 10.57
CA ALA A 322 -19.21 13.78 11.28
C ALA A 322 -18.91 13.62 12.78
N THR A 323 -17.64 13.73 13.17
CA THR A 323 -17.20 13.55 14.56
C THR A 323 -16.54 14.82 15.10
N GLN A 324 -16.80 15.15 16.36
CA GLN A 324 -16.14 16.27 17.05
C GLN A 324 -14.65 16.02 17.31
N ASN A 325 -14.20 14.76 17.23
CA ASN A 325 -12.81 14.35 17.38
C ASN A 325 -12.03 14.40 16.05
N GLY A 326 -12.69 14.68 14.93
CA GLY A 326 -12.01 14.89 13.66
C GLY A 326 -11.16 16.16 13.70
N ASN A 327 -10.02 16.17 13.02
CA ASN A 327 -9.23 17.37 12.83
C ASN A 327 -9.55 18.01 11.48
N LEU A 328 -9.73 19.33 11.47
CA LEU A 328 -9.72 20.13 10.24
C LEU A 328 -8.33 20.77 10.10
N LEU A 329 -7.49 20.22 9.22
CA LEU A 329 -6.19 20.80 8.90
C LEU A 329 -6.30 21.63 7.63
N VAL A 330 -6.11 22.94 7.73
CA VAL A 330 -6.11 23.89 6.60
C VAL A 330 -4.73 24.51 6.49
N GLN A 331 -3.80 23.86 5.78
CA GLN A 331 -2.43 24.34 5.65
C GLN A 331 -2.22 24.91 4.25
N GLY A 332 -2.05 26.22 4.11
CA GLY A 332 -1.84 26.85 2.80
C GLY A 332 -3.06 26.80 1.88
N LEU A 333 -4.26 26.58 2.43
CA LEU A 333 -5.53 26.58 1.69
C LEU A 333 -5.81 27.97 1.08
N SER A 334 -6.28 28.00 -0.17
CA SER A 334 -6.76 29.22 -0.85
C SER A 334 -8.25 29.09 -1.15
N VAL A 335 -9.08 29.97 -0.59
CA VAL A 335 -10.52 30.11 -0.92
C VAL A 335 -10.70 31.44 -1.65
N ARG A 336 -11.30 31.45 -2.85
CA ARG A 336 -11.14 32.59 -3.79
C ARG A 336 -12.39 33.39 -4.18
N ASP A 337 -13.60 32.93 -3.91
CA ASP A 337 -14.81 33.63 -4.38
C ASP A 337 -15.61 34.29 -3.26
N ASP A 338 -16.29 33.51 -2.42
CA ASP A 338 -16.90 33.99 -1.18
C ASP A 338 -15.88 34.13 -0.03
N ASP A 339 -14.60 33.88 -0.36
CA ASP A 339 -13.42 33.89 0.51
C ASP A 339 -13.56 33.09 1.81
N THR A 340 -14.62 32.31 2.00
CA THR A 340 -14.97 31.70 3.29
C THR A 340 -15.24 30.21 3.11
N LEU A 341 -14.44 29.37 3.77
CA LEU A 341 -14.80 27.97 4.01
C LEU A 341 -15.57 27.90 5.34
N VAL A 342 -16.83 27.49 5.28
CA VAL A 342 -17.66 27.30 6.47
C VAL A 342 -17.55 25.85 6.93
N TYR A 343 -17.17 25.61 8.18
CA TYR A 343 -17.02 24.26 8.71
C TYR A 343 -17.99 23.92 9.85
N SER A 344 -18.38 22.64 9.94
CA SER A 344 -19.25 22.10 10.97
C SER A 344 -18.76 20.73 11.44
N PRO A 345 -18.91 20.35 12.73
CA PRO A 345 -19.43 21.18 13.83
C PRO A 345 -18.45 22.31 14.23
N PRO A 346 -18.93 23.36 14.93
CA PRO A 346 -18.13 24.55 15.24
C PRO A 346 -16.98 24.29 16.22
N ASN A 347 -17.01 23.17 16.95
CA ASN A 347 -16.02 22.80 17.97
C ASN A 347 -14.93 21.82 17.47
N VAL A 348 -14.80 21.64 16.16
CA VAL A 348 -13.71 20.86 15.58
C VAL A 348 -12.34 21.49 15.87
N ASN A 349 -11.33 20.65 16.13
CA ASN A 349 -9.95 21.09 16.25
C ASN A 349 -9.42 21.56 14.88
N ARG A 350 -9.43 22.88 14.68
CA ARG A 350 -8.92 23.52 13.47
C ARG A 350 -7.43 23.84 13.60
N LEU A 351 -6.62 23.29 12.71
CA LEU A 351 -5.17 23.48 12.67
C LEU A 351 -4.74 24.12 11.33
N GLY A 352 -3.66 24.90 11.34
CA GLY A 352 -3.08 25.50 10.13
C GLY A 352 -3.59 26.91 9.80
N ASN A 353 -3.08 27.45 8.68
CA ASN A 353 -3.37 28.79 8.18
C ASN A 353 -3.80 28.75 6.71
N THR A 354 -4.67 29.66 6.29
CA THR A 354 -4.97 29.91 4.88
C THR A 354 -3.90 30.77 4.22
N ASN A 355 -3.68 30.57 2.92
CA ASN A 355 -2.94 31.50 2.06
C ASN A 355 -3.84 32.63 1.54
N GLN A 356 -5.13 32.32 1.33
CA GLN A 356 -6.14 33.27 0.87
C GLN A 356 -7.51 32.83 1.39
N GLY A 357 -8.37 33.80 1.71
CA GLY A 357 -9.67 33.56 2.33
C GLY A 357 -9.55 33.21 3.82
N ARG A 358 -10.68 32.85 4.42
CA ARG A 358 -10.89 32.59 5.84
C ARG A 358 -11.63 31.26 6.04
N VAL A 359 -11.50 30.71 7.24
CA VAL A 359 -12.12 29.46 7.65
C VAL A 359 -12.91 29.73 8.91
N GLU A 360 -14.23 29.67 8.82
CA GLU A 360 -15.17 30.08 9.86
C GLU A 360 -16.06 28.91 10.28
N ALA A 361 -16.38 28.84 11.57
CA ALA A 361 -17.35 27.88 12.06
C ALA A 361 -18.76 28.28 11.58
N GLY A 362 -19.55 27.30 11.12
CA GLY A 362 -20.91 27.47 10.63
C GLY A 362 -22.00 27.35 11.68
#